data_AF-A0A2K3KX15-F1
#
_entry.id   AF-A0A2K3KX15-F1
#
_cell.length_a   1.000
_cell.length_b   1.000
_cell.length_c   1.000
_cell.angle_alpha   90.00
_cell.angle_beta   90.00
_cell.angle_gamma   90.00
#
_symmetry.space_group_name_H-M   'P 1'
#
loop_
_entity.id
_entity.type
_entity.pdbx_description
1 polymer ?
#
loop_
_entity_poly.entity_id
_entity_poly.type
_entity_poly.pdbx_seq_one_letter_code
_entity_poly.pdbx_strand_id
1 'polypeptide(L)'
;MLIRWRPEMHTFHLPSGECTITLQDVNMLLDLQISGQAVTGRNVSIWEEFPRLLGVAAPDNSHGFCVKTSWLQQHLRAMPPNPTQEQIMQNLRMYLLYFLGKFLIPDKSGDRIHTMYLPLLEDIPTIR
;
A
#
# COMPACT_ATOMS: atom_id res chain seq x y z
N MET A 1 -20.03 4.21 -21.74
CA MET A 1 -20.65 4.31 -20.40
C MET A 1 -19.72 5.17 -19.56
N LEU A 2 -20.14 6.38 -19.16
CA LEU A 2 -19.28 7.29 -18.41
C LEU A 2 -19.73 7.29 -16.94
N ILE A 3 -18.90 6.75 -16.06
CA ILE A 3 -19.08 6.83 -14.61
C ILE A 3 -18.40 8.12 -14.14
N ARG A 4 -19.12 9.00 -13.44
CA ARG A 4 -18.56 10.27 -12.94
C ARG A 4 -18.55 10.27 -11.41
N TRP A 5 -17.37 10.44 -10.83
CA TRP A 5 -17.20 10.62 -9.39
C TRP A 5 -17.55 12.05 -8.95
N ARG A 6 -18.31 12.19 -7.85
CA ARG A 6 -18.55 13.45 -7.13
C ARG A 6 -17.82 13.41 -5.79
N PRO A 7 -16.70 14.12 -5.64
CA PRO A 7 -15.94 14.12 -4.39
C PRO A 7 -16.71 14.77 -3.23
N GLU A 8 -17.70 15.63 -3.47
CA GLU A 8 -18.45 16.35 -2.43
C GLU A 8 -19.38 15.43 -1.62
N MET A 9 -19.95 14.41 -2.26
CA MET A 9 -20.90 13.46 -1.64
C MET A 9 -20.37 12.03 -1.63
N HIS A 10 -19.10 11.82 -2.03
CA HIS A 10 -18.49 10.50 -2.17
C HIS A 10 -19.36 9.50 -2.96
N THR A 11 -19.99 9.98 -4.04
CA THR A 11 -21.00 9.23 -4.80
C THR A 11 -20.64 9.17 -6.28
N PHE A 12 -20.90 8.02 -6.90
CA PHE A 12 -20.76 7.80 -8.33
C PHE A 12 -22.10 8.08 -9.03
N HIS A 13 -22.06 8.91 -10.08
CA HIS A 13 -23.16 8.99 -11.03
C HIS A 13 -23.00 7.92 -12.11
N LEU A 14 -23.97 7.02 -12.15
CA LEU A 14 -24.17 5.99 -13.16
C LEU A 14 -25.32 6.43 -14.08
N PRO A 15 -25.41 5.90 -15.32
CA PRO A 15 -26.58 6.14 -16.17
C PRO A 15 -27.92 5.73 -15.53
N SER A 16 -27.88 4.79 -14.58
CA SER A 16 -29.02 4.26 -13.83
C SER A 16 -29.35 5.02 -12.54
N GLY A 17 -28.53 5.99 -12.13
CA GLY A 17 -28.72 6.74 -10.88
C GLY A 17 -27.42 7.00 -10.11
N GLU A 18 -27.56 7.37 -8.84
CA GLU A 18 -26.44 7.60 -7.92
C GLU A 18 -26.10 6.33 -7.14
N CYS A 19 -24.81 6.09 -6.90
CA CYS A 19 -24.31 4.96 -6.12
C CYS A 19 -23.23 5.44 -5.14
N THR A 20 -23.45 5.25 -3.85
CA THR A 20 -22.48 5.53 -2.79
C THR A 20 -21.78 4.23 -2.42
N ILE A 21 -20.44 4.20 -2.45
CA ILE A 21 -19.68 3.05 -1.95
C ILE A 21 -19.61 3.15 -0.42
N THR A 22 -20.10 2.14 0.27
CA THR A 22 -20.03 2.03 1.73
C THR A 22 -18.86 1.15 2.15
N LEU A 23 -18.52 1.17 3.44
CA LEU A 23 -17.56 0.21 4.00
C LEU A 23 -18.04 -1.24 3.82
N GLN A 24 -19.34 -1.50 3.88
CA GLN A 24 -19.87 -2.86 3.64
C GLN A 24 -19.54 -3.35 2.23
N ASP A 25 -19.61 -2.46 1.23
CA ASP A 25 -19.21 -2.79 -0.14
C ASP A 25 -17.70 -3.08 -0.25
N VAL A 26 -16.87 -2.32 0.47
CA VAL A 26 -15.41 -2.58 0.55
C VAL A 26 -15.13 -3.95 1.17
N ASN A 27 -15.83 -4.30 2.26
CA ASN A 27 -15.75 -5.62 2.87
C ASN A 27 -16.18 -6.70 1.87
N MET A 28 -17.32 -6.50 1.19
CA MET A 28 -17.84 -7.49 0.23
C MET A 28 -16.92 -7.71 -0.97
N LEU A 29 -16.27 -6.65 -1.47
CA LEU A 29 -15.43 -6.71 -2.66
C LEU A 29 -14.01 -7.19 -2.39
N LEU A 30 -13.45 -6.85 -1.22
CA LEU A 30 -12.04 -7.05 -0.90
C LEU A 30 -11.81 -8.01 0.27
N ASP A 31 -12.88 -8.46 0.93
CA ASP A 31 -12.85 -9.28 2.15
C ASP A 31 -12.02 -8.64 3.29
N LEU A 32 -11.97 -7.30 3.31
CA LEU A 32 -11.23 -6.54 4.31
C LEU A 32 -12.12 -6.25 5.53
N GLN A 33 -11.58 -6.55 6.72
CA GLN A 33 -12.19 -6.21 7.99
C GLN A 33 -12.50 -4.71 8.09
N ILE A 34 -13.79 -4.38 8.27
CA ILE A 34 -14.26 -2.99 8.43
C ILE A 34 -14.50 -2.59 9.89
N SER A 35 -14.38 -3.54 10.81
CA SER A 35 -14.42 -3.32 12.25
C SER A 35 -13.02 -3.40 12.84
N GLY A 36 -12.64 -2.42 13.65
CA GLY A 36 -11.32 -2.39 14.31
C GLY A 36 -10.69 -1.01 14.32
N GLN A 37 -9.38 -0.96 14.53
CA GLN A 37 -8.62 0.29 14.48
C GLN A 37 -8.44 0.75 13.03
N ALA A 38 -8.66 2.04 12.79
CA ALA A 38 -8.44 2.61 11.47
C ALA A 38 -6.97 2.49 11.08
N VAL A 39 -6.72 1.87 9.93
CA VAL A 39 -5.37 1.75 9.37
C VAL A 39 -5.02 3.06 8.67
N THR A 40 -4.36 3.96 9.39
CA THR A 40 -3.85 5.23 8.86
C THR A 40 -2.32 5.17 8.78
N GLY A 41 -1.75 5.58 7.65
CA GLY A 41 -0.29 5.66 7.55
C GLY A 41 0.25 6.82 8.38
N ARG A 42 1.50 6.70 8.85
CA ARG A 42 2.17 7.74 9.64
C ARG A 42 3.18 8.48 8.75
N ASN A 43 3.16 9.81 8.76
CA ASN A 43 4.17 10.65 8.13
C ASN A 43 5.42 10.74 9.01
N VAL A 44 6.10 9.61 9.17
CA VAL A 44 7.37 9.51 9.92
C VAL A 44 8.47 9.15 8.92
N SER A 45 9.67 9.71 9.14
CA SER A 45 10.85 9.29 8.38
C SER A 45 11.17 7.84 8.72
N ILE A 46 11.11 6.96 7.73
CA ILE A 46 11.39 5.52 7.89
C ILE A 46 12.74 5.12 7.29
N TRP A 47 13.53 6.10 6.82
CA TRP A 47 14.70 5.84 5.98
C TRP A 47 15.83 5.10 6.72
N GLU A 48 15.96 5.30 8.03
CA GLU A 48 16.89 4.56 8.89
C GLU A 48 16.48 3.08 9.03
N GLU A 49 15.18 2.82 9.11
CA GLU A 49 14.60 1.48 9.26
C GLU A 49 14.40 0.76 7.92
N PHE A 50 14.48 1.49 6.81
CA PHE A 50 14.18 0.99 5.47
C PHE A 50 15.01 -0.26 5.11
N PRO A 51 16.33 -0.33 5.37
CA PRO A 51 17.11 -1.53 5.09
C PRO A 51 16.70 -2.72 5.94
N ARG A 52 16.36 -2.51 7.21
CA ARG A 52 15.87 -3.59 8.09
C ARG A 52 14.53 -4.12 7.62
N LEU A 53 13.61 -3.22 7.27
CA LEU A 53 12.23 -3.56 6.91
C LEU A 53 12.13 -4.24 5.54
N LEU A 54 12.93 -3.80 4.55
CA LEU A 54 12.85 -4.28 3.17
C LEU A 54 14.06 -5.10 2.69
N GLY A 55 15.12 -5.23 3.49
CA GLY A 55 16.31 -6.01 3.15
C GLY A 55 17.21 -5.37 2.08
N VAL A 56 16.96 -4.11 1.73
CA VAL A 56 17.64 -3.38 0.66
C VAL A 56 17.91 -1.94 1.08
N ALA A 57 19.05 -1.39 0.65
CA ALA A 57 19.38 0.00 0.94
C ALA A 57 18.31 0.97 0.39
N ALA A 58 18.10 2.08 1.10
CA ALA A 58 17.20 3.12 0.63
C ALA A 58 17.70 3.71 -0.71
N PRO A 59 16.81 4.04 -1.65
CA PRO A 59 17.21 4.66 -2.90
C PRO A 59 17.79 6.06 -2.68
N ASP A 60 18.92 6.38 -3.32
CA ASP A 60 19.65 7.67 -3.21
C ASP A 60 18.79 8.90 -3.56
N ASN A 61 17.70 8.72 -4.31
CA ASN A 61 16.80 9.78 -4.80
C ASN A 61 15.50 9.90 -3.98
N SER A 62 15.53 9.59 -2.69
CA SER A 62 14.40 9.72 -1.77
C SER A 62 14.07 11.19 -1.47
N HIS A 63 13.53 11.91 -2.45
CA HIS A 63 12.88 13.20 -2.18
C HIS A 63 11.55 12.95 -1.46
N GLY A 64 11.50 13.28 -0.16
CA GLY A 64 10.31 13.20 0.68
C GLY A 64 10.14 11.85 1.37
N PHE A 65 8.89 11.36 1.41
CA PHE A 65 8.50 10.09 2.04
C PHE A 65 8.01 9.07 1.00
N CYS A 66 8.52 9.13 -0.24
CA CYS A 66 8.03 8.28 -1.32
C CYS A 66 9.16 7.52 -2.03
N VAL A 67 8.84 6.33 -2.53
CA VAL A 67 9.71 5.48 -3.34
C VAL A 67 9.11 5.31 -4.73
N LYS A 68 9.95 5.26 -5.77
CA LYS A 68 9.48 5.02 -7.14
C LYS A 68 8.91 3.61 -7.29
N THR A 69 7.81 3.51 -8.01
CA THR A 69 7.15 2.24 -8.35
C THR A 69 8.09 1.32 -9.12
N SER A 70 8.84 1.86 -10.09
CA SER A 70 9.83 1.10 -10.86
C SER A 70 10.97 0.56 -10.00
N TRP A 71 11.37 1.32 -8.98
CA TRP A 71 12.39 0.88 -8.02
C TRP A 71 11.87 -0.30 -7.18
N LEU A 72 10.62 -0.23 -6.67
CA LEU A 72 10.01 -1.35 -5.93
C LEU A 72 9.90 -2.59 -6.81
N GLN A 73 9.41 -2.45 -8.05
CA GLN A 73 9.30 -3.57 -8.99
C GLN A 73 10.65 -4.22 -9.30
N GLN A 74 11.72 -3.43 -9.41
CA GLN A 74 13.07 -3.96 -9.65
C GLN A 74 13.59 -4.80 -8.48
N HIS A 75 13.20 -4.48 -7.25
CA HIS A 75 13.67 -5.14 -6.03
C HIS A 75 12.73 -6.25 -5.55
N LEU A 76 11.50 -6.30 -6.05
CA LEU A 76 10.54 -7.41 -5.88
C LEU A 76 10.94 -8.64 -6.73
N ARG A 77 12.22 -9.05 -6.67
CA ARG A 77 12.77 -10.17 -7.46
C ARG A 77 12.40 -11.51 -6.84
N ALA A 78 12.63 -12.58 -7.60
CA ALA A 78 12.52 -13.94 -7.11
C ALA A 78 13.39 -14.15 -5.86
N MET A 79 12.79 -14.72 -4.82
CA MET A 79 13.49 -15.12 -3.61
C MET A 79 14.57 -16.17 -3.94
N PRO A 80 15.66 -16.25 -3.16
CA PRO A 80 16.62 -17.34 -3.31
C PRO A 80 15.94 -18.70 -3.06
N PRO A 81 16.54 -19.83 -3.48
CA PRO A 81 15.93 -21.17 -3.37
C PRO A 81 15.54 -21.57 -1.95
N ASN A 82 16.27 -21.09 -0.94
CA ASN A 82 16.03 -21.33 0.47
C ASN A 82 16.07 -20.00 1.22
N PRO A 83 15.00 -19.19 1.17
CA PRO A 83 15.00 -17.89 1.82
C PRO A 83 14.86 -18.06 3.34
N THR A 84 15.51 -17.19 4.10
CA THR A 84 15.29 -17.09 5.55
C THR A 84 13.91 -16.50 5.83
N GLN A 85 13.37 -16.71 7.03
CA GLN A 85 12.11 -16.10 7.44
C GLN A 85 12.14 -14.57 7.34
N GLU A 86 13.30 -13.97 7.65
CA GLU A 86 13.50 -12.53 7.51
C GLU A 86 13.41 -12.07 6.04
N GLN A 87 14.03 -12.80 5.11
CA GLN A 87 13.96 -12.51 3.68
C GLN A 87 12.53 -12.64 3.14
N ILE A 88 11.78 -13.66 3.58
CA ILE A 88 10.36 -13.81 3.24
C ILE A 88 9.58 -12.59 3.74
N MET A 89 9.81 -12.17 4.98
CA MET A 89 9.10 -11.04 5.58
C MET A 89 9.45 -9.71 4.90
N GLN A 90 10.72 -9.47 4.58
CA GLN A 90 11.18 -8.30 3.84
C GLN A 90 10.53 -8.24 2.45
N ASN A 91 10.49 -9.37 1.73
CA ASN A 91 9.84 -9.46 0.44
C ASN A 91 8.31 -9.25 0.54
N LEU A 92 7.68 -9.80 1.58
CA LEU A 92 6.26 -9.61 1.85
C LEU A 92 5.92 -8.14 2.14
N ARG A 93 6.71 -7.46 2.98
CA ARG A 93 6.56 -6.01 3.25
C ARG A 93 6.70 -5.19 1.98
N MET A 94 7.66 -5.53 1.12
CA MET A 94 7.84 -4.85 -0.17
C MET A 94 6.63 -5.05 -1.09
N TYR A 95 6.14 -6.29 -1.18
CA TYR A 95 4.95 -6.62 -1.96
C TYR A 95 3.72 -5.88 -1.44
N LEU A 96 3.48 -5.88 -0.12
CA LEU A 96 2.34 -5.21 0.48
C LEU A 96 2.43 -3.69 0.31
N LEU A 97 3.61 -3.09 0.47
CA LEU A 97 3.80 -1.66 0.20
C LEU A 97 3.44 -1.32 -1.25
N TYR A 98 3.91 -2.13 -2.20
CA TYR A 98 3.60 -1.97 -3.62
C TYR A 98 2.09 -2.15 -3.89
N PHE A 99 1.48 -3.19 -3.32
CA PHE A 99 0.06 -3.49 -3.48
C PHE A 99 -0.82 -2.36 -2.91
N LEU A 100 -0.55 -1.93 -1.68
CA LEU A 100 -1.25 -0.84 -1.01
C LEU A 100 -1.14 0.46 -1.80
N GLY A 101 0.05 0.85 -2.22
CA GLY A 101 0.26 2.13 -2.90
C GLY A 101 -0.16 2.15 -4.36
N LYS A 102 -0.10 1.02 -5.07
CA LYS A 102 -0.37 0.98 -6.52
C LYS A 102 -1.78 0.57 -6.87
N PHE A 103 -2.36 -0.38 -6.12
CA PHE A 103 -3.63 -1.01 -6.47
C PHE A 103 -4.74 -0.67 -5.48
N LEU A 104 -4.47 -0.74 -4.17
CA LEU A 104 -5.52 -0.55 -3.17
C LEU A 104 -5.82 0.94 -2.90
N ILE A 105 -4.77 1.74 -2.76
CA ILE A 105 -4.84 3.16 -2.38
C ILE A 105 -3.98 3.98 -3.34
N PRO A 106 -4.27 3.97 -4.66
CA PRO A 106 -3.56 4.79 -5.61
C PRO A 106 -3.82 6.27 -5.32
N ASP A 107 -2.76 7.06 -5.24
CA ASP A 107 -2.83 8.50 -5.03
C ASP A 107 -2.50 9.28 -6.32
N LYS A 108 -2.44 10.61 -6.22
CA LYS A 108 -2.06 11.48 -7.34
C LYS A 108 -0.55 11.54 -7.57
N SER A 109 0.25 10.83 -6.78
CA SER A 109 1.73 10.88 -6.85
C SER A 109 2.28 10.17 -8.09
N GLY A 110 1.41 9.52 -8.88
CA GLY A 110 1.74 9.01 -10.21
C GLY A 110 2.59 7.75 -10.20
N ASP A 111 3.92 7.92 -10.28
CA ASP A 111 4.90 6.82 -10.30
C ASP A 111 5.55 6.57 -8.94
N ARG A 112 5.06 7.22 -7.87
CA ARG A 112 5.64 7.16 -6.52
C ARG A 112 4.64 6.58 -5.51
N ILE A 113 5.15 5.78 -4.58
CA ILE A 113 4.40 5.18 -3.48
C ILE A 113 4.92 5.74 -2.17
N HIS A 114 4.01 6.23 -1.32
CA HIS A 114 4.35 6.77 -0.02
C HIS A 114 4.73 5.65 0.96
N THR A 115 5.80 5.85 1.72
CA THR A 115 6.31 4.88 2.71
C THR A 115 5.57 4.91 4.05
N MET A 116 4.47 5.68 4.17
CA MET A 116 3.69 5.85 5.41
C MET A 116 3.04 4.55 5.89
N TYR A 117 2.90 3.57 4.98
CA TYR A 117 2.36 2.26 5.27
C TYR A 117 3.41 1.30 5.84
N LEU A 118 4.70 1.56 5.62
CA LEU A 118 5.76 0.63 5.98
C LEU A 118 5.81 0.33 7.50
N PRO A 119 5.58 1.29 8.42
CA PRO A 119 5.47 0.99 9.85
C PRO A 119 4.32 0.05 10.22
N LEU A 120 3.24 0.01 9.42
CA LEU A 120 2.12 -0.90 9.65
C LEU A 120 2.45 -2.34 9.24
N LEU A 121 3.48 -2.51 8.40
CA LEU A 121 3.91 -3.79 7.86
C LEU A 121 5.07 -4.40 8.68
N GLU A 122 5.51 -3.76 9.74
CA GLU A 122 6.58 -4.28 10.60
C GLU A 122 6.14 -5.59 11.28
N ASP A 123 4.94 -5.60 11.86
CA ASP A 123 4.41 -6.65 12.73
C ASP A 123 3.38 -7.56 12.04
N ILE A 124 3.58 -7.89 10.76
CA ILE A 124 2.67 -8.76 9.98
C ILE A 124 2.31 -10.08 10.68
N PRO A 125 3.22 -10.81 11.36
CA PRO A 125 2.88 -12.06 12.05
C PRO A 125 1.81 -11.93 13.15
N THR A 126 1.54 -10.71 13.58
CA THR A 126 0.61 -10.38 14.67
C THR A 126 -0.73 -9.85 14.17
N ILE A 127 -0.88 -9.65 12.85
CA ILE A 127 -2.14 -9.23 12.23
C ILE A 127 -3.05 -10.46 12.15
N ARG A 128 -4.09 -10.47 12.99
CA ARG A 128 -5.14 -11.52 13.03
C ARG A 128 -6.26 -11.22 12.05
#